data_AF-A3MU24-F1
#
_entry.id   AF-A3MU24-F1
#
_cell.length_a   1.000
_cell.length_b   1.000
_cell.length_c   1.000
_cell.angle_alpha   90.00
_cell.angle_beta   90.00
_cell.angle_gamma   90.00
#
_symmetry.space_group_name_H-M   'P 1'
#
loop_
_entity.id
_entity.type
_entity.pdbx_description
1 polymer ?
#
loop_
_entity_poly.entity_id
_entity_poly.type
_entity_poly.pdbx_seq_one_letter_code
_entity_poly.pdbx_strand_id
1 'polypeptide(L)'
;MYLLFKGRLANFSHSLLDYLERRSALIRRFLPGVFLWGASRRNSLLQEGAHVFLYVAKEVGFPGGVVLYGVLQKPEELLEKYWPEGEWPILLPIKVERLAPGVAESPLDPSRWRPVTLAQLQQIGVRVLPSPAQPLPEEKAKALLSLLR
;
A
#
# COMPACT_ATOMS: atom_id res chain seq x y z
N MET A 1 -13.49 -8.09 4.13
CA MET A 1 -13.47 -6.62 4.31
C MET A 1 -12.45 -6.01 3.37
N TYR A 2 -12.72 -4.82 2.83
CA TYR A 2 -11.78 -4.08 1.98
C TYR A 2 -11.40 -2.75 2.63
N LEU A 3 -10.12 -2.40 2.53
CA LEU A 3 -9.55 -1.16 3.05
C LEU A 3 -8.77 -0.43 1.96
N LEU A 4 -8.79 0.89 2.03
CA LEU A 4 -7.87 1.76 1.29
C LEU A 4 -6.94 2.42 2.30
N PHE A 5 -5.65 2.11 2.22
CA PHE A 5 -4.61 2.80 2.97
C PHE A 5 -4.06 3.96 2.15
N LYS A 6 -3.71 5.03 2.85
CA LYS A 6 -3.09 6.23 2.26
C LYS A 6 -1.67 6.38 2.79
N GLY A 7 -0.73 6.55 1.87
CA GLY A 7 0.70 6.65 2.15
C GLY A 7 1.40 7.77 1.41
N ARG A 8 2.68 7.93 1.74
CA ARG A 8 3.64 8.80 1.05
C ARG A 8 4.52 7.99 0.10
N LEU A 9 5.02 8.64 -0.93
CA LEU A 9 5.83 8.02 -1.97
C LEU A 9 7.14 7.48 -1.39
N ALA A 10 7.84 8.26 -0.56
CA ALA A 10 9.11 7.84 0.04
C ALA A 10 8.99 6.53 0.84
N ASN A 11 7.94 6.40 1.66
CA ASN A 11 7.70 5.18 2.45
C ASN A 11 7.30 3.99 1.57
N PHE A 12 6.50 4.22 0.52
CA PHE A 12 6.14 3.19 -0.44
C PHE A 12 7.36 2.71 -1.21
N SER A 13 8.17 3.61 -1.78
CA SER A 13 9.39 3.27 -2.52
C SER A 13 10.41 2.53 -1.66
N HIS A 14 10.60 2.93 -0.40
CA HIS A 14 11.44 2.20 0.54
C HIS A 14 10.97 0.74 0.71
N SER A 15 9.68 0.57 0.96
CA SER A 15 9.08 -0.76 1.16
C SER A 15 9.08 -1.59 -0.12
N LEU A 16 8.93 -0.94 -1.28
CA LEU A 16 8.97 -1.58 -2.59
C LEU A 16 10.36 -2.13 -2.92
N LEU A 17 11.41 -1.35 -2.68
CA LEU A 17 12.78 -1.82 -2.88
C LEU A 17 13.09 -3.00 -1.96
N ASP A 18 12.69 -2.91 -0.69
CA ASP A 18 12.90 -4.00 0.24
C ASP A 18 12.04 -5.22 -0.10
N TYR A 19 10.82 -5.04 -0.62
CA TYR A 19 9.98 -6.11 -1.17
C TYR A 19 10.64 -6.86 -2.32
N LEU A 20 11.23 -6.14 -3.28
CA LEU A 20 11.87 -6.72 -4.46
C LEU A 20 13.21 -7.37 -4.14
N GLU A 21 14.02 -6.72 -3.31
CA GLU A 21 15.42 -7.10 -3.09
C GLU A 21 15.64 -7.87 -1.77
N ARG A 22 14.67 -7.80 -0.86
CA ARG A 22 14.67 -8.49 0.44
C ARG A 22 15.94 -8.24 1.25
N ARG A 23 16.38 -6.98 1.33
CA ARG A 23 17.65 -6.58 1.94
C ARG A 23 17.56 -6.53 3.47
N SER A 24 16.47 -6.03 4.03
CA SER A 24 16.32 -5.86 5.48
C SER A 24 16.15 -7.20 6.20
N ALA A 25 16.61 -7.26 7.46
CA ALA A 25 16.33 -8.40 8.33
C ALA A 25 14.82 -8.53 8.62
N LEU A 26 14.10 -7.40 8.66
CA LEU A 26 12.68 -7.36 8.96
C LEU A 26 11.86 -8.13 7.91
N ILE A 27 12.08 -7.86 6.62
CA ILE A 27 11.29 -8.50 5.55
C ILE A 27 11.64 -9.98 5.35
N ARG A 28 12.87 -10.38 5.72
CA ARG A 28 13.33 -11.78 5.65
C ARG A 28 12.61 -12.70 6.64
N ARG A 29 11.93 -12.16 7.64
CA ARG A 29 11.04 -12.91 8.55
C ARG A 29 9.79 -13.45 7.86
N PHE A 30 9.41 -12.86 6.72
CA PHE A 30 8.21 -13.20 5.96
C PHE A 30 8.55 -13.99 4.70
N LEU A 31 7.59 -14.74 4.17
CA LEU A 31 7.75 -15.43 2.88
C LEU A 31 7.92 -14.42 1.72
N PRO A 32 8.52 -14.83 0.58
CA PRO A 32 8.49 -14.04 -0.64
C PRO A 32 7.06 -13.64 -1.03
N GLY A 33 6.90 -12.43 -1.57
CA GLY A 33 5.58 -11.89 -1.91
C GLY A 33 4.91 -11.07 -0.79
N VAL A 34 5.56 -10.92 0.38
CA VAL A 34 5.08 -10.03 1.45
C VAL A 34 5.74 -8.66 1.37
N PHE A 35 4.92 -7.62 1.25
CA PHE A 35 5.28 -6.20 1.30
C PHE A 35 5.01 -5.65 2.71
N LEU A 36 5.88 -4.77 3.21
CA LEU A 36 5.75 -4.20 4.55
C LEU A 36 5.11 -2.82 4.49
N TRP A 37 4.07 -2.58 5.29
CA TRP A 37 3.45 -1.27 5.45
C TRP A 37 3.31 -0.87 6.92
N GLY A 38 3.14 0.43 7.17
CA GLY A 38 3.14 1.00 8.52
C GLY A 38 1.82 1.65 8.89
N ALA A 39 1.44 1.55 10.16
CA ALA A 39 0.35 2.33 10.74
C ALA A 39 0.79 2.99 12.05
N SER A 40 0.23 4.18 12.32
CA SER A 40 0.56 4.96 13.52
C SER A 40 -0.04 4.37 14.80
N ARG A 41 -1.13 3.61 14.68
CA ARG A 41 -1.81 2.97 15.80
C ARG A 41 -2.62 1.76 15.33
N ARG A 42 -2.80 0.80 16.23
CA ARG A 42 -3.71 -0.30 16.01
C ARG A 42 -5.14 0.21 16.03
N ASN A 43 -5.99 -0.32 15.17
CA ASN A 43 -7.42 -0.05 15.19
C ASN A 43 -8.20 -1.31 14.75
N SER A 44 -9.50 -1.31 14.97
CA SER A 44 -10.37 -2.48 14.71
C SER A 44 -10.47 -2.88 13.24
N LEU A 45 -10.07 -2.00 12.30
CA LEU A 45 -10.04 -2.29 10.87
C LEU A 45 -8.81 -3.12 10.48
N LEU A 46 -7.72 -3.07 11.25
CA LEU A 46 -6.48 -3.76 10.93
C LEU A 46 -6.56 -5.23 11.38
N GLN A 47 -7.30 -6.04 10.61
CA GLN A 47 -7.50 -7.46 10.86
C GLN A 47 -6.82 -8.31 9.79
N GLU A 48 -6.26 -9.43 10.21
CA GLU A 48 -5.74 -10.45 9.31
C GLU A 48 -6.83 -10.90 8.32
N GLY A 49 -6.45 -11.11 7.06
CA GLY A 49 -7.38 -11.45 5.97
C GLY A 49 -8.11 -10.25 5.37
N ALA A 50 -7.92 -9.02 5.87
CA ALA A 50 -8.47 -7.83 5.22
C ALA A 50 -7.81 -7.61 3.85
N HIS A 51 -8.62 -7.35 2.82
CA HIS A 51 -8.11 -6.96 1.51
C HIS A 51 -7.74 -5.49 1.53
N VAL A 52 -6.57 -5.14 1.02
CA VAL A 52 -6.00 -3.80 1.14
C VAL A 52 -5.59 -3.25 -0.21
N PHE A 53 -5.92 -1.98 -0.44
CA PHE A 53 -5.38 -1.18 -1.53
C PHE A 53 -4.45 -0.12 -0.95
N LEU A 54 -3.28 0.11 -1.55
CA LEU A 54 -2.39 1.21 -1.16
C LEU A 54 -2.51 2.36 -2.16
N TYR A 55 -3.05 3.49 -1.68
CA TYR A 55 -3.01 4.77 -2.36
C TYR A 55 -1.79 5.57 -1.92
N VAL A 56 -0.94 5.94 -2.87
CA VAL A 56 0.19 6.85 -2.64
C VAL A 56 -0.25 8.26 -3.02
N ALA A 57 0.00 9.22 -2.12
CA ALA A 57 -0.34 10.62 -2.34
C ALA A 57 0.48 11.24 -3.49
N LYS A 58 -0.07 12.32 -4.07
CA LYS A 58 0.62 13.11 -5.10
C LYS A 58 1.88 13.74 -4.50
N GLU A 59 3.00 13.58 -5.20
CA GLU A 59 4.29 14.19 -4.88
C GLU A 59 4.99 14.65 -6.17
N VAL A 60 6.12 15.34 -6.07
CA VAL A 60 6.88 15.76 -7.25
C VAL A 60 7.31 14.53 -8.05
N GLY A 61 6.96 14.48 -9.34
CA GLY A 61 7.26 13.33 -10.21
C GLY A 61 6.28 12.15 -10.10
N PHE A 62 5.22 12.24 -9.28
CA PHE A 62 4.20 11.19 -9.17
C PHE A 62 2.78 11.77 -9.00
N PRO A 63 1.82 11.42 -9.88
CA PRO A 63 0.50 12.05 -9.89
C PRO A 63 -0.39 11.68 -8.69
N GLY A 64 -0.03 10.66 -7.92
CA GLY A 64 -0.87 10.07 -6.90
C GLY A 64 -1.82 9.01 -7.46
N GLY A 65 -2.06 7.94 -6.70
CA GLY A 65 -2.95 6.86 -7.14
C GLY A 65 -2.74 5.55 -6.39
N VAL A 66 -3.57 4.55 -6.70
CA VAL A 66 -3.45 3.20 -6.16
C VAL A 66 -2.40 2.41 -6.92
N VAL A 67 -1.45 1.85 -6.18
CA VAL A 67 -0.25 1.18 -6.72
C VAL A 67 -0.16 -0.30 -6.33
N LEU A 68 -0.91 -0.73 -5.31
CA LEU A 68 -0.82 -2.08 -4.78
C LEU A 68 -2.18 -2.57 -4.30
N TYR A 69 -2.44 -3.85 -4.52
CA TYR A 69 -3.51 -4.62 -3.91
C TYR A 69 -2.94 -5.88 -3.26
N GLY A 70 -3.45 -6.24 -2.09
CA GLY A 70 -3.03 -7.44 -1.38
C GLY A 70 -3.95 -7.84 -0.25
N VAL A 71 -3.50 -8.81 0.54
CA VAL A 71 -4.19 -9.31 1.73
C VAL A 71 -3.32 -9.08 2.95
N LEU A 72 -3.88 -8.44 3.96
CA LEU A 72 -3.22 -8.15 5.22
C LEU A 72 -2.97 -9.46 5.99
N GLN A 73 -1.72 -9.73 6.33
CA GLN A 73 -1.34 -10.75 7.30
C GLN A 73 -1.48 -10.19 8.71
N LYS A 74 -1.22 -11.03 9.73
CA LYS A 74 -1.30 -10.61 11.13
C LYS A 74 -0.48 -9.34 11.42
N PRO A 75 -1.11 -8.24 11.88
CA PRO A 75 -0.39 -7.05 12.31
C PRO A 75 0.47 -7.30 13.54
N GLU A 76 1.63 -6.65 13.61
CA GLU A 76 2.60 -6.78 14.70
C GLU A 76 3.05 -5.42 15.20
N GLU A 77 3.53 -5.36 16.45
CA GLU A 77 4.22 -4.18 16.95
C GLU A 77 5.63 -4.12 16.34
N LEU A 78 6.04 -2.91 15.99
CA LEU A 78 7.36 -2.61 15.44
C LEU A 78 8.14 -1.81 16.47
N LEU A 79 9.25 -2.38 16.94
CA LEU A 79 10.09 -1.79 17.99
C LEU A 79 11.13 -0.82 17.43
N GLU A 80 11.44 -0.93 16.14
CA GLU A 80 12.53 -0.18 15.50
C GLU A 80 12.04 0.62 14.31
N LYS A 81 12.71 1.74 14.02
CA LYS A 81 12.39 2.56 12.86
C LYS A 81 12.72 1.79 11.57
N TYR A 82 11.71 1.63 10.73
CA TYR A 82 11.84 0.99 9.41
C TYR A 82 11.69 1.99 8.26
N TRP A 83 10.61 2.79 8.24
CA TRP A 83 10.37 3.77 7.17
C TRP A 83 11.18 5.07 7.34
N PRO A 84 11.53 5.75 6.23
CA PRO A 84 12.29 7.00 6.27
C PRO A 84 11.51 8.14 6.93
N GLU A 85 10.21 8.26 6.64
CA GLU A 85 9.38 9.35 7.12
C GLU A 85 8.33 8.91 8.13
N GLY A 86 8.22 9.64 9.24
CA GLY A 86 7.23 9.40 10.30
C GLY A 86 7.59 8.25 11.24
N GLU A 87 6.72 8.02 12.21
CA GLU A 87 6.81 6.91 13.17
C GLU A 87 5.61 5.98 12.98
N TRP A 88 5.91 4.69 12.79
CA TRP A 88 4.91 3.68 12.47
C TRP A 88 5.12 2.46 13.39
N PRO A 89 4.63 2.53 14.62
CA PRO A 89 4.84 1.48 15.62
C PRO A 89 4.07 0.18 15.30
N ILE A 90 3.22 0.17 14.28
CA ILE A 90 2.48 -1.03 13.85
C ILE A 90 2.95 -1.45 12.46
N LEU A 91 3.49 -2.67 12.38
CA LEU A 91 3.84 -3.35 11.15
C LEU A 91 2.61 -4.04 10.55
N LEU A 92 2.37 -3.80 9.27
CA LEU A 92 1.31 -4.38 8.47
C LEU A 92 1.94 -5.18 7.32
N PRO A 93 2.19 -6.49 7.50
CA PRO A 93 2.68 -7.32 6.41
C PRO A 93 1.52 -7.60 5.44
N ILE A 94 1.73 -7.33 4.16
CA ILE A 94 0.71 -7.45 3.11
C ILE A 94 1.20 -8.47 2.11
N LYS A 95 0.49 -9.60 1.98
CA LYS A 95 0.71 -10.51 0.86
C LYS A 95 0.24 -9.83 -0.41
N VAL A 96 1.17 -9.53 -1.32
CA VAL A 96 0.89 -8.82 -2.56
C VAL A 96 0.17 -9.74 -3.53
N GLU A 97 -0.98 -9.30 -4.02
CA GLU A 97 -1.75 -9.99 -5.04
C GLU A 97 -1.69 -9.24 -6.38
N ARG A 98 -1.47 -7.92 -6.36
CA ARG A 98 -1.27 -7.12 -7.56
C ARG A 98 -0.47 -5.84 -7.32
N LEU A 99 0.36 -5.48 -8.29
CA LEU A 99 1.01 -4.16 -8.39
C LEU A 99 0.47 -3.44 -9.63
N ALA A 100 0.43 -2.11 -9.58
CA ALA A 100 0.17 -1.31 -10.77
C ALA A 100 1.31 -1.49 -11.79
N PRO A 101 1.03 -1.44 -13.11
CA PRO A 101 2.06 -1.57 -14.14
C PRO A 101 3.19 -0.55 -13.96
N GLY A 102 4.42 -0.98 -14.20
CA GLY A 102 5.62 -0.16 -14.10
C GLY A 102 6.23 -0.11 -12.68
N VAL A 103 5.46 -0.47 -11.64
CA VAL A 103 5.94 -0.40 -10.25
C VAL A 103 7.09 -1.37 -10.01
N ALA A 104 6.96 -2.62 -10.45
CA ALA A 104 8.02 -3.62 -10.28
C ALA A 104 9.13 -3.48 -11.33
N GLU A 105 8.79 -3.03 -12.54
CA GLU A 105 9.71 -2.90 -13.67
C GLU A 105 10.59 -1.65 -13.58
N SER A 106 10.15 -0.62 -12.86
CA SER A 106 10.89 0.64 -12.69
C SER A 106 10.72 1.17 -11.26
N PRO A 107 11.18 0.43 -10.23
CA PRO A 107 10.89 0.75 -8.82
C PRO A 107 11.54 2.04 -8.32
N LEU A 108 12.52 2.57 -9.07
CA LEU A 108 13.20 3.84 -8.78
C LEU A 108 12.66 5.03 -9.59
N ASP A 109 11.70 4.79 -10.50
CA ASP A 109 11.17 5.82 -11.40
C ASP A 109 9.63 5.87 -11.35
N PRO A 110 9.05 6.58 -10.36
CA PRO A 110 7.61 6.75 -10.23
C PRO A 110 6.90 7.37 -11.43
N SER A 111 7.63 8.06 -12.31
CA SER A 111 7.06 8.64 -13.53
C SER A 111 6.65 7.59 -14.56
N ARG A 112 7.21 6.38 -14.47
CA ARG A 112 6.88 5.24 -15.34
C ARG A 112 5.72 4.39 -14.80
N TRP A 113 5.30 4.63 -13.57
CA TRP A 113 4.23 3.86 -12.93
C TRP A 113 2.88 4.27 -13.52
N ARG A 114 1.97 3.30 -13.65
CA ARG A 114 0.61 3.52 -14.15
C ARG A 114 -0.40 3.20 -13.05
N PRO A 115 -0.47 4.02 -11.98
CA PRO A 115 -1.39 3.78 -10.88
C PRO A 115 -2.85 4.02 -11.31
N VAL A 116 -3.80 3.50 -10.54
CA VAL A 116 -5.19 3.95 -10.65
C VAL A 116 -5.28 5.35 -10.07
N THR A 117 -5.46 6.33 -10.95
CA THR A 117 -5.40 7.76 -10.63
C THR A 117 -6.58 8.22 -9.77
N LEU A 118 -6.44 9.37 -9.11
CA LEU A 118 -7.53 9.99 -8.35
C LEU A 118 -8.79 10.23 -9.22
N ALA A 119 -8.62 10.60 -10.49
CA ALA A 119 -9.73 10.80 -11.41
C ALA A 119 -10.49 9.49 -11.68
N GLN A 120 -9.79 8.38 -11.90
CA GLN A 120 -10.40 7.06 -12.07
C GLN A 120 -11.10 6.58 -10.79
N LEU A 121 -10.52 6.85 -9.60
CA LEU A 121 -11.18 6.57 -8.32
C LEU A 121 -12.50 7.35 -8.19
N GLN A 122 -12.52 8.63 -8.57
CA GLN A 122 -13.72 9.46 -8.53
C GLN A 122 -14.81 8.93 -9.47
N GLN A 123 -14.44 8.43 -10.67
CA GLN A 123 -15.39 7.83 -11.62
C GLN A 123 -16.11 6.61 -11.04
N ILE A 124 -15.45 5.81 -10.21
CA ILE A 124 -16.07 4.66 -9.50
C ILE A 124 -16.63 5.05 -8.12
N GLY A 125 -16.74 6.35 -7.82
CA GLY A 125 -17.32 6.87 -6.58
C GLY A 125 -16.45 6.65 -5.33
N VAL A 126 -15.14 6.42 -5.48
CA VAL A 126 -14.18 6.29 -4.38
C VAL A 126 -13.58 7.66 -4.06
N ARG A 127 -13.88 8.17 -2.86
CA ARG A 127 -13.25 9.37 -2.31
C ARG A 127 -12.11 8.97 -1.37
N VAL A 128 -10.91 9.49 -1.62
CA VAL A 128 -9.77 9.32 -0.71
C VAL A 128 -9.90 10.31 0.45
N LEU A 129 -10.04 9.79 1.66
CA LEU A 129 -10.18 10.55 2.88
C LEU A 129 -8.81 10.98 3.43
N PRO A 130 -8.75 12.00 4.32
CA PRO A 130 -7.51 12.35 5.01
C PRO A 130 -7.03 11.30 6.01
N SER A 131 -7.87 10.31 6.35
CA SER A 131 -7.51 9.19 7.24
C SER A 131 -6.44 8.28 6.60
N PRO A 132 -5.48 7.75 7.39
CA PRO A 132 -4.50 6.77 6.92
C PRO A 132 -5.12 5.46 6.42
N ALA A 133 -6.30 5.11 6.94
CA ALA A 133 -7.06 3.94 6.55
C ALA A 133 -8.54 4.28 6.46
N GLN A 134 -9.23 3.77 5.44
CA GLN A 134 -10.67 3.87 5.30
C GLN A 134 -11.26 2.53 4.83
N PRO A 135 -12.45 2.15 5.31
CA PRO A 135 -13.18 1.02 4.74
C PRO A 135 -13.62 1.36 3.31
N LEU A 136 -13.64 0.33 2.46
CA LEU A 136 -14.09 0.41 1.09
C LEU A 136 -15.29 -0.53 0.90
N PRO A 137 -16.45 -0.05 0.42
CA PRO A 137 -17.57 -0.92 0.04
C PRO A 137 -17.14 -1.94 -1.01
N GLU A 138 -17.66 -3.17 -0.91
CA GLU A 138 -17.25 -4.28 -1.78
C GLU A 138 -17.44 -3.99 -3.27
N GLU A 139 -18.57 -3.38 -3.65
CA GLU A 139 -18.85 -2.93 -5.03
C GLU A 139 -17.72 -2.05 -5.58
N LYS A 140 -17.28 -1.07 -4.77
CA LYS A 140 -16.21 -0.13 -5.15
C LYS A 140 -14.85 -0.82 -5.17
N ALA A 141 -14.62 -1.77 -4.28
CA ALA A 141 -13.39 -2.56 -4.25
C ALA A 141 -13.24 -3.44 -5.50
N LYS A 142 -14.32 -4.09 -5.96
CA LYS A 142 -14.33 -4.88 -7.20
C LYS A 142 -14.08 -4.01 -8.43
N ALA A 143 -14.71 -2.83 -8.48
CA ALA A 143 -14.46 -1.85 -9.54
C ALA A 143 -13.00 -1.38 -9.54
N LEU A 144 -12.44 -1.07 -8.37
CA LEU A 144 -11.03 -0.67 -8.24
C LEU A 144 -10.07 -1.79 -8.65
N LEU A 145 -10.31 -3.03 -8.23
CA LEU A 145 -9.50 -4.18 -8.63
C LEU A 145 -9.50 -4.37 -10.15
N SER A 146 -10.62 -4.06 -10.81
CA SER A 146 -10.75 -4.12 -12.27
C SER A 146 -9.96 -3.03 -13.01
N LEU A 147 -9.62 -1.92 -12.34
CA LEU A 147 -8.80 -0.83 -12.90
C LEU A 147 -7.30 -1.07 -12.71
N LEU A 148 -6.94 -1.79 -11.64
CA LEU A 148 -5.56 -2.18 -11.37
C LEU A 148 -5.24 -3.39 -12.26
N ARG A 149 -4.91 -3.19 -13.54
CA ARG A 149 -4.58 -4.27 -14.50
C ARG A 149 -3.15 -4.16 -14.99
#